data_AF-A0A838G9C3-F1
#
_entry.id   AF-A0A838G9C3-F1
#
_cell.length_a   1.000
_cell.length_b   1.000
_cell.length_c   1.000
_cell.angle_alpha   90.00
_cell.angle_beta   90.00
_cell.angle_gamma   90.00
#
_symmetry.space_group_name_H-M   'P 1'
#
loop_
_entity.id
_entity.type
_entity.pdbx_description
1 polymer ?
#
loop_
_entity_poly.entity_id
_entity_poly.type
_entity_poly.pdbx_seq_one_letter_code
_entity_poly.pdbx_strand_id
1 'polypeptide(L)'
;MSVLRRLTILTIAIFVLLPALPAAAQTPTAGEIPPIDTFAGIEAAVDRTWGLDIAAMMASTPDLQPEDVEGGVTVLSAMVVRFDTDANARTGYDTFQAGLGAQLLAMAQGGTPTVADEPVSDLGDVASAATLMTTTPDQETHLRFILVQEGRYLFVVYTLATTSEEAAIADNLAQYLVDEGEEEGDEAIHVAEGGSTGGLWGFMPPNGHDVLGGLVPVSDELLYAAP
;
A
#
# COMPACT_ATOMS: atom_id res chain seq x y z
N MET A 1 -20.81 43.33 -17.78
CA MET A 1 -19.91 43.45 -16.61
C MET A 1 -20.78 43.50 -15.37
N SER A 2 -21.07 42.32 -14.83
CA SER A 2 -22.05 42.11 -13.76
C SER A 2 -21.37 42.09 -12.39
N VAL A 3 -22.15 42.52 -11.40
CA VAL A 3 -21.84 42.71 -9.98
C VAL A 3 -21.76 41.35 -9.26
N LEU A 4 -20.89 40.45 -9.75
CA LEU A 4 -20.67 39.10 -9.21
C LEU A 4 -19.23 38.88 -8.70
N ARG A 5 -18.59 39.96 -8.24
CA ARG A 5 -17.33 39.92 -7.49
C ARG A 5 -17.58 40.56 -6.14
N ARG A 6 -17.92 39.75 -5.13
CA ARG A 6 -17.82 39.98 -3.67
C ARG A 6 -18.89 39.14 -2.93
N LEU A 7 -18.57 37.88 -2.64
CA LEU A 7 -19.13 37.14 -1.51
C LEU A 7 -18.04 36.14 -1.06
N THR A 8 -17.13 36.55 -0.15
CA THR A 8 -17.17 36.23 1.29
C THR A 8 -16.86 34.73 1.54
N ILE A 9 -15.60 34.31 1.64
CA ILE A 9 -14.81 34.13 2.90
C ILE A 9 -15.68 33.71 4.10
N LEU A 10 -15.78 32.39 4.35
CA LEU A 10 -15.97 31.68 5.64
C LEU A 10 -16.14 30.19 5.25
N THR A 11 -15.30 29.23 5.63
CA THR A 11 -15.21 28.69 6.99
C THR A 11 -13.87 27.93 7.13
N ILE A 12 -12.87 28.59 7.71
CA ILE A 12 -11.75 27.95 8.40
C ILE A 12 -12.07 28.07 9.90
N ALA A 13 -11.75 27.00 10.65
CA ALA A 13 -11.80 26.87 12.12
C ALA A 13 -13.08 26.24 12.71
N ILE A 14 -13.15 24.90 12.68
CA ILE A 14 -13.59 24.11 13.84
C ILE A 14 -12.55 23.00 14.07
N PHE A 15 -11.40 23.41 14.60
CA PHE A 15 -10.55 22.57 15.43
C PHE A 15 -10.34 23.40 16.69
N VAL A 16 -10.80 22.89 17.83
CA VAL A 16 -10.31 23.14 19.20
C VAL A 16 -11.46 22.76 20.16
N LEU A 17 -11.14 21.80 21.03
CA LEU A 17 -11.90 21.29 22.19
C LEU A 17 -12.82 20.06 21.95
N LEU A 18 -12.21 18.97 21.48
CA LEU A 18 -12.58 17.66 22.02
C LEU A 18 -11.73 17.43 23.28
N PRO A 19 -12.33 17.22 24.47
CA PRO A 19 -11.56 16.76 25.61
C PRO A 19 -10.91 15.43 25.24
N ALA A 20 -9.60 15.30 25.50
CA ALA A 20 -8.86 14.06 25.38
C ALA A 20 -9.53 13.00 26.25
N LEU A 21 -10.39 12.19 25.64
CA LEU A 21 -10.83 10.96 26.25
C LEU A 21 -9.58 10.08 26.36
N PRO A 22 -9.32 9.44 27.51
CA PRO A 22 -8.29 8.43 27.59
C PRO A 22 -8.55 7.42 26.49
N ALA A 23 -7.56 7.18 25.64
CA ALA A 23 -7.59 6.10 24.67
C ALA A 23 -7.92 4.82 25.45
N ALA A 24 -9.17 4.38 25.35
CA ALA A 24 -9.51 3.03 25.73
C ALA A 24 -8.66 2.18 24.80
N ALA A 25 -7.72 1.43 25.36
CA ALA A 25 -7.04 0.37 24.64
C ALA A 25 -8.15 -0.50 24.02
N GLN A 26 -8.41 -0.30 22.73
CA GLN A 26 -9.27 -1.19 21.99
C GLN A 26 -8.52 -2.51 22.01
N THR A 27 -9.07 -3.50 22.72
CA THR A 27 -8.59 -4.87 22.61
C THR A 27 -8.64 -5.19 21.12
N PRO A 28 -7.50 -5.52 20.47
CA PRO A 28 -7.51 -5.85 19.07
C PRO A 28 -8.56 -6.93 18.84
N THR A 29 -9.44 -6.71 17.87
CA THR A 29 -10.37 -7.75 17.44
C THR A 29 -9.52 -8.94 17.01
N ALA A 30 -9.91 -10.17 17.38
CA ALA A 30 -9.15 -11.35 16.98
C ALA A 30 -8.99 -11.36 15.44
N GLY A 31 -7.74 -11.26 14.97
CA GLY A 31 -7.40 -11.17 13.55
C GLY A 31 -7.02 -9.77 13.05
N GLU A 32 -7.05 -8.72 13.87
CA GLU A 32 -6.47 -7.42 13.48
C GLU A 32 -4.94 -7.47 13.50
N ILE A 33 -4.33 -6.95 12.43
CA ILE A 33 -2.89 -6.71 12.40
C ILE A 33 -2.61 -5.53 13.35
N PRO A 34 -1.72 -5.68 14.34
CA PRO A 34 -1.47 -4.62 15.30
C PRO A 34 -0.76 -3.43 14.62
N PRO A 35 -0.80 -2.23 15.22
CA PRO A 35 -0.07 -1.07 14.69
C PRO A 35 1.43 -1.37 14.55
N ILE A 36 2.05 -0.87 13.48
CA ILE A 36 3.43 -1.22 13.12
C ILE A 36 4.44 -0.89 14.24
N ASP A 37 4.25 0.19 14.97
CA ASP A 37 5.10 0.62 16.09
C ASP A 37 5.08 -0.33 17.31
N THR A 38 4.20 -1.32 17.33
CA THR A 38 4.10 -2.32 18.39
C THR A 38 4.93 -3.58 18.15
N PHE A 39 5.46 -3.75 16.92
CA PHE A 39 6.29 -4.90 16.59
C PHE A 39 7.68 -4.76 17.22
N ALA A 40 8.15 -5.84 17.83
CA ALA A 40 9.47 -5.86 18.44
C ALA A 40 10.57 -5.76 17.37
N GLY A 41 11.59 -4.93 17.63
CA GLY A 41 12.78 -4.85 16.80
C GLY A 41 12.63 -4.12 15.48
N ILE A 42 11.51 -3.40 15.22
CA ILE A 42 11.42 -2.54 14.04
C ILE A 42 12.45 -1.42 14.13
N GLU A 43 13.20 -1.23 13.04
CA GLU A 43 14.15 -0.13 12.87
C GLU A 43 13.62 0.93 11.91
N ALA A 44 12.91 0.55 10.86
CA ALA A 44 12.37 1.48 9.86
C ALA A 44 11.23 0.82 9.08
N ALA A 45 10.28 1.62 8.61
CA ALA A 45 9.21 1.17 7.73
C ALA A 45 8.75 2.28 6.78
N VAL A 46 8.59 1.92 5.52
CA VAL A 46 8.16 2.83 4.45
C VAL A 46 7.09 2.16 3.59
N ASP A 47 6.22 2.95 2.98
CA ASP A 47 5.28 2.51 1.95
C ASP A 47 5.41 3.40 0.72
N ARG A 48 5.33 2.79 -0.46
CA ARG A 48 5.10 3.48 -1.72
C ARG A 48 3.84 2.93 -2.38
N THR A 49 2.99 3.84 -2.81
CA THR A 49 1.80 3.53 -3.59
C THR A 49 1.96 4.12 -5.00
N TRP A 50 1.63 3.31 -6.01
CA TRP A 50 1.52 3.68 -7.41
C TRP A 50 0.07 3.57 -7.87
N GLY A 51 -0.26 4.38 -8.88
CA GLY A 51 -1.58 4.39 -9.50
C GLY A 51 -1.53 4.93 -10.92
N LEU A 52 -2.70 5.07 -11.52
CA LEU A 52 -2.84 5.68 -12.83
C LEU A 52 -2.50 7.18 -12.77
N ASP A 53 -1.84 7.69 -13.82
CA ASP A 53 -1.60 9.12 -13.99
C ASP A 53 -2.88 9.83 -14.48
N ILE A 54 -3.85 9.96 -13.57
CA ILE A 54 -5.14 10.59 -13.87
C ILE A 54 -4.95 12.03 -14.37
N ALA A 55 -3.95 12.75 -13.85
CA ALA A 55 -3.66 14.11 -14.27
C ALA A 55 -3.22 14.18 -15.74
N ALA A 56 -2.31 13.30 -16.18
CA ALA A 56 -1.93 13.21 -17.58
C ALA A 56 -3.08 12.71 -18.46
N MET A 57 -3.87 11.74 -17.98
CA MET A 57 -5.05 11.24 -18.70
C MET A 57 -6.07 12.36 -18.95
N MET A 58 -6.43 13.14 -17.93
CA MET A 58 -7.34 14.28 -18.06
C MET A 58 -6.75 15.40 -18.94
N ALA A 59 -5.43 15.64 -18.87
CA ALA A 59 -4.79 16.62 -19.75
C ALA A 59 -4.83 16.21 -21.23
N SER A 60 -4.76 14.91 -21.51
CA SER A 60 -4.85 14.35 -22.87
C SER A 60 -6.29 14.23 -23.37
N THR A 61 -7.25 14.06 -22.47
CA THR A 61 -8.67 13.89 -22.75
C THR A 61 -9.48 14.83 -21.83
N PRO A 62 -9.71 16.09 -22.24
CA PRO A 62 -10.26 17.15 -21.39
C PRO A 62 -11.66 16.89 -20.82
N ASP A 63 -12.39 15.92 -21.38
CA ASP A 63 -13.75 15.55 -20.97
C ASP A 63 -13.79 14.23 -20.17
N LEU A 64 -12.65 13.56 -19.96
CA LEU A 64 -12.57 12.30 -19.20
C LEU A 64 -13.01 12.52 -17.75
N GLN A 65 -14.07 11.84 -17.32
CA GLN A 65 -14.43 11.76 -15.91
C GLN A 65 -13.72 10.56 -15.25
N PRO A 66 -13.50 10.59 -13.92
CA PRO A 66 -12.91 9.46 -13.21
C PRO A 66 -13.68 8.14 -13.43
N GLU A 67 -14.99 8.20 -13.55
CA GLU A 67 -15.86 7.04 -13.84
C GLU A 67 -15.70 6.48 -15.27
N ASP A 68 -15.09 7.24 -16.18
CA ASP A 68 -14.86 6.82 -17.56
C ASP A 68 -13.54 6.04 -17.71
N VAL A 69 -12.75 5.93 -16.64
CA VAL A 69 -11.53 5.11 -16.61
C VAL A 69 -11.93 3.65 -16.47
N GLU A 70 -12.19 2.99 -17.60
CA GLU A 70 -12.51 1.57 -17.65
C GLU A 70 -11.24 0.71 -17.50
N GLY A 71 -11.25 -0.17 -16.49
CA GLY A 71 -10.28 -1.26 -16.35
C GLY A 71 -8.91 -0.87 -15.79
N GLY A 72 -8.07 -1.87 -15.56
CA GLY A 72 -6.68 -1.68 -15.14
C GLY A 72 -6.42 -1.86 -13.65
N VAL A 73 -5.18 -1.56 -13.30
CA VAL A 73 -4.68 -1.53 -11.91
C VAL A 73 -4.99 -0.15 -11.34
N THR A 74 -5.88 -0.10 -10.35
CA THR A 74 -6.26 1.13 -9.66
C THR A 74 -5.21 1.55 -8.64
N VAL A 75 -4.66 0.58 -7.92
CA VAL A 75 -3.67 0.77 -6.87
C VAL A 75 -2.69 -0.38 -6.92
N LEU A 76 -1.40 -0.08 -6.86
CA LEU A 76 -0.32 -1.01 -6.55
C LEU A 76 0.46 -0.40 -5.38
N SER A 77 0.76 -1.15 -4.34
CA SER A 77 1.50 -0.62 -3.18
C SER A 77 2.48 -1.67 -2.67
N ALA A 78 3.59 -1.16 -2.14
CA ALA A 78 4.61 -1.93 -1.45
C ALA A 78 4.99 -1.23 -0.15
N MET A 79 4.89 -1.97 0.94
CA MET A 79 5.45 -1.62 2.23
C MET A 79 6.69 -2.47 2.50
N VAL A 80 7.77 -1.81 2.91
CA VAL A 80 9.03 -2.44 3.32
C VAL A 80 9.25 -2.14 4.80
N VAL A 81 9.44 -3.18 5.59
CA VAL A 81 9.74 -3.07 7.03
C VAL A 81 11.09 -3.71 7.31
N ARG A 82 11.98 -2.97 7.98
CA ARG A 82 13.27 -3.48 8.44
C ARG A 82 13.22 -3.74 9.94
N PHE A 83 13.70 -4.91 10.32
CA PHE A 83 13.91 -5.33 11.69
C PHE A 83 15.40 -5.38 12.04
N ASP A 84 15.70 -5.38 13.33
CA ASP A 84 17.05 -5.55 13.88
C ASP A 84 17.62 -6.97 13.64
N THR A 85 16.74 -7.96 13.48
CA THR A 85 17.08 -9.38 13.35
C THR A 85 16.05 -10.14 12.51
N ASP A 86 16.51 -11.19 11.83
CA ASP A 86 15.67 -12.10 11.04
C ASP A 86 14.58 -12.77 11.90
N ALA A 87 14.88 -13.03 13.18
CA ALA A 87 13.91 -13.63 14.11
C ALA A 87 12.73 -12.67 14.42
N ASN A 88 13.01 -11.37 14.55
CA ASN A 88 11.97 -10.37 14.73
C ASN A 88 11.19 -10.16 13.43
N ALA A 89 11.84 -10.14 12.27
CA ALA A 89 11.18 -10.11 10.97
C ALA A 89 10.25 -11.33 10.77
N ARG A 90 10.71 -12.52 11.14
CA ARG A 90 9.90 -13.75 11.10
C ARG A 90 8.67 -13.67 12.01
N THR A 91 8.84 -13.12 13.21
CA THR A 91 7.72 -12.93 14.15
C THR A 91 6.73 -11.90 13.60
N GLY A 92 7.23 -10.86 12.94
CA GLY A 92 6.43 -9.91 12.18
C GLY A 92 5.61 -10.58 11.09
N TYR A 93 6.25 -11.39 10.25
CA TYR A 93 5.60 -12.19 9.22
C TYR A 93 4.45 -13.05 9.77
N ASP A 94 4.72 -13.84 10.81
CA ASP A 94 3.71 -14.74 11.39
C ASP A 94 2.50 -13.96 11.95
N THR A 95 2.75 -12.76 12.49
CA THR A 95 1.70 -11.86 13.00
C THR A 95 0.85 -11.29 11.86
N PHE A 96 1.47 -10.80 10.78
CA PHE A 96 0.76 -10.33 9.58
C PHE A 96 -0.07 -11.45 8.95
N GLN A 97 0.53 -12.63 8.78
CA GLN A 97 -0.13 -13.79 8.19
C GLN A 97 -1.37 -14.21 9.00
N ALA A 98 -1.27 -14.22 10.34
CA ALA A 98 -2.38 -14.58 11.20
C ALA A 98 -3.58 -13.61 11.10
N GLY A 99 -3.33 -12.34 10.80
CA GLY A 99 -4.36 -11.31 10.61
C GLY A 99 -4.86 -11.12 9.17
N LEU A 100 -4.15 -11.68 8.19
CA LEU A 100 -4.35 -11.39 6.77
C LEU A 100 -5.79 -11.59 6.30
N GLY A 101 -6.40 -12.74 6.61
CA GLY A 101 -7.76 -13.04 6.16
C GLY A 101 -8.81 -12.05 6.68
N ALA A 102 -8.69 -11.64 7.95
CA ALA A 102 -9.59 -10.65 8.55
C ALA A 102 -9.36 -9.26 7.96
N GLN A 103 -8.09 -8.88 7.75
CA GLN A 103 -7.72 -7.62 7.11
C GLN A 103 -8.28 -7.53 5.68
N LEU A 104 -8.11 -8.57 4.87
CA LEU A 104 -8.64 -8.61 3.50
C LEU A 104 -10.16 -8.46 3.48
N LEU A 105 -10.88 -9.18 4.34
CA LEU A 105 -12.34 -9.03 4.43
C LEU A 105 -12.76 -7.61 4.83
N ALA A 106 -11.99 -6.94 5.70
CA ALA A 106 -12.24 -5.55 6.08
C ALA A 106 -12.00 -4.56 4.91
N MET A 107 -11.22 -4.95 3.90
CA MET A 107 -10.98 -4.15 2.69
C MET A 107 -12.03 -4.35 1.59
N ALA A 108 -13.01 -5.25 1.77
CA ALA A 108 -14.05 -5.49 0.79
C ALA A 108 -14.89 -4.23 0.53
N GLN A 109 -15.02 -3.83 -0.74
CA GLN A 109 -15.72 -2.61 -1.15
C GLN A 109 -17.23 -2.86 -1.39
N GLY A 110 -17.88 -3.55 -0.45
CA GLY A 110 -19.26 -4.01 -0.57
C GLY A 110 -19.37 -5.37 -1.25
N GLY A 111 -20.51 -5.66 -1.90
CA GLY A 111 -20.71 -6.90 -2.64
C GLY A 111 -20.64 -8.19 -1.80
N THR A 112 -20.35 -9.31 -2.47
CA THR A 112 -20.07 -10.60 -1.82
C THR A 112 -18.55 -10.86 -1.88
N PRO A 113 -17.81 -10.71 -0.76
CA PRO A 113 -16.38 -10.96 -0.76
C PRO A 113 -16.08 -12.47 -0.72
N THR A 114 -15.05 -12.87 -1.46
CA THR A 114 -14.45 -14.21 -1.38
C THR A 114 -12.94 -14.07 -1.23
N VAL A 115 -12.36 -14.73 -0.23
CA VAL A 115 -10.91 -14.78 -0.03
C VAL A 115 -10.43 -16.17 -0.42
N ALA A 116 -9.39 -16.24 -1.25
CA ALA A 116 -8.71 -17.47 -1.61
C ALA A 116 -7.22 -17.33 -1.31
N ASP A 117 -6.67 -18.31 -0.58
CA ASP A 117 -5.22 -18.48 -0.50
C ASP A 117 -4.71 -18.95 -1.87
N GLU A 118 -3.66 -18.31 -2.34
CA GLU A 118 -3.08 -18.62 -3.64
C GLU A 118 -1.61 -19.01 -3.53
N PRO A 119 -1.12 -19.90 -4.40
CA PRO A 119 0.29 -20.18 -4.46
C PRO A 119 1.04 -18.91 -4.88
N VAL A 120 2.15 -18.67 -4.20
CA VAL A 120 3.17 -17.70 -4.59
C VAL A 120 4.42 -18.48 -4.98
N SER A 121 5.18 -17.95 -5.93
CA SER A 121 6.50 -18.50 -6.28
C SER A 121 7.41 -18.56 -5.06
N ASP A 122 8.48 -19.35 -5.14
CA ASP A 122 9.52 -19.40 -4.11
C ASP A 122 10.18 -18.02 -3.99
N LEU A 123 9.67 -17.20 -3.07
CA LEU A 123 10.03 -15.81 -2.84
C LEU A 123 10.52 -15.65 -1.40
N GLY A 124 11.72 -15.08 -1.27
CA GLY A 124 12.39 -14.87 0.01
C GLY A 124 12.59 -16.17 0.81
N ASP A 125 12.75 -16.02 2.13
CA ASP A 125 12.80 -17.13 3.09
C ASP A 125 11.42 -17.76 3.30
N VAL A 126 10.37 -16.94 3.26
CA VAL A 126 8.97 -17.36 3.35
C VAL A 126 8.06 -16.37 2.63
N ALA A 127 7.04 -16.89 1.96
CA ALA A 127 6.00 -16.06 1.36
C ALA A 127 4.60 -16.67 1.50
N SER A 128 3.59 -15.81 1.47
CA SER A 128 2.18 -16.16 1.34
C SER A 128 1.47 -15.17 0.44
N ALA A 129 0.45 -15.64 -0.27
CA ALA A 129 -0.41 -14.78 -1.09
C ALA A 129 -1.87 -15.14 -0.87
N ALA A 130 -2.72 -14.14 -0.96
CA ALA A 130 -4.16 -14.31 -0.95
C ALA A 130 -4.81 -13.28 -1.87
N THR A 131 -5.90 -13.68 -2.50
CA THR A 131 -6.71 -12.81 -3.34
C THR A 131 -8.08 -12.63 -2.69
N LEU A 132 -8.48 -11.37 -2.52
CA LEU A 132 -9.85 -10.97 -2.22
C LEU A 132 -10.54 -10.61 -3.52
N MET A 133 -11.59 -11.35 -3.86
CA MET A 133 -12.50 -11.02 -4.94
C MET A 133 -13.77 -10.39 -4.36
N THR A 134 -14.17 -9.25 -4.91
CA THR A 134 -15.45 -8.61 -4.56
C THR A 134 -16.29 -8.45 -5.83
N THR A 135 -17.48 -9.06 -5.84
CA THR A 135 -18.40 -8.98 -6.97
C THR A 135 -19.65 -8.17 -6.59
N THR A 136 -20.00 -7.18 -7.43
CA THR A 136 -21.24 -6.41 -7.41
C THR A 136 -22.01 -6.64 -8.72
N PRO A 137 -23.24 -6.12 -8.88
CA PRO A 137 -23.96 -6.19 -10.17
C PRO A 137 -23.24 -5.47 -11.32
N ASP A 138 -22.42 -4.46 -11.00
CA ASP A 138 -21.83 -3.56 -11.98
C ASP A 138 -20.34 -3.86 -12.25
N GLN A 139 -19.64 -4.47 -11.29
CA GLN A 139 -18.21 -4.72 -11.38
C GLN A 139 -17.73 -5.90 -10.55
N GLU A 140 -16.57 -6.44 -10.95
CA GLU A 140 -15.77 -7.35 -10.15
C GLU A 140 -14.41 -6.69 -9.89
N THR A 141 -13.91 -6.77 -8.67
CA THR A 141 -12.59 -6.27 -8.29
C THR A 141 -11.77 -7.37 -7.66
N HIS A 142 -10.48 -7.37 -7.98
CA HIS A 142 -9.49 -8.33 -7.52
C HIS A 142 -8.44 -7.57 -6.70
N LEU A 143 -8.37 -7.87 -5.41
CA LEU A 143 -7.30 -7.40 -4.55
C LEU A 143 -6.35 -8.57 -4.28
N ARG A 144 -5.16 -8.54 -4.88
CA ARG A 144 -4.11 -9.52 -4.63
C ARG A 144 -3.16 -8.97 -3.59
N PHE A 145 -2.88 -9.76 -2.56
CA PHE A 145 -1.98 -9.42 -1.46
C PHE A 145 -0.88 -10.48 -1.36
N ILE A 146 0.36 -10.04 -1.20
CA ILE A 146 1.55 -10.87 -1.08
C ILE A 146 2.34 -10.40 0.13
N LEU A 147 2.69 -11.34 1.00
CA LEU A 147 3.54 -11.14 2.16
C LEU A 147 4.80 -11.96 1.97
N VAL A 148 5.97 -11.33 2.06
CA VAL A 148 7.27 -11.99 1.95
C VAL A 148 8.16 -11.58 3.12
N GLN A 149 8.90 -12.52 3.70
CA GLN A 149 10.02 -12.21 4.60
C GLN A 149 11.31 -12.74 3.99
N GLU A 150 12.34 -11.89 3.99
CA GLU A 150 13.69 -12.19 3.50
C GLU A 150 14.71 -11.58 4.46
N GLY A 151 15.50 -12.43 5.12
CA GLY A 151 16.41 -12.01 6.19
C GLY A 151 15.69 -11.13 7.23
N ARG A 152 16.19 -9.91 7.43
CA ARG A 152 15.63 -8.94 8.38
C ARG A 152 14.50 -8.06 7.83
N TYR A 153 14.03 -8.32 6.61
CA TYR A 153 13.03 -7.50 5.93
C TYR A 153 11.69 -8.23 5.80
N LEU A 154 10.62 -7.45 5.89
CA LEU A 154 9.26 -7.87 5.57
C LEU A 154 8.73 -6.99 4.44
N PHE A 155 8.24 -7.62 3.39
CA PHE A 155 7.61 -6.98 2.25
C PHE A 155 6.12 -7.30 2.26
N VAL A 156 5.30 -6.26 2.18
CA VAL A 156 3.85 -6.37 1.99
C VAL A 156 3.53 -5.69 0.68
N VAL A 157 3.07 -6.46 -0.30
CA VAL A 157 2.69 -5.96 -1.62
C VAL A 157 1.22 -6.23 -1.83
N TYR A 158 0.48 -5.24 -2.30
CA TYR A 158 -0.88 -5.48 -2.75
C TYR A 158 -1.23 -4.67 -3.97
N THR A 159 -2.21 -5.17 -4.71
CA THR A 159 -2.77 -4.47 -5.87
C THR A 159 -4.27 -4.62 -5.89
N LEU A 160 -4.96 -3.58 -6.34
CA LEU A 160 -6.39 -3.57 -6.63
C LEU A 160 -6.57 -3.39 -8.13
N ALA A 161 -7.21 -4.34 -8.79
CA ALA A 161 -7.45 -4.32 -10.22
C ALA A 161 -8.84 -4.84 -10.60
N THR A 162 -9.22 -4.66 -11.86
CA THR A 162 -10.51 -5.14 -12.39
C THR A 162 -10.49 -6.61 -12.82
N THR A 163 -9.30 -7.17 -13.06
CA THR A 163 -9.12 -8.57 -13.44
C THR A 163 -8.02 -9.23 -12.61
N SER A 164 -8.05 -10.56 -12.52
CA SER A 164 -6.99 -11.33 -11.85
C SER A 164 -5.66 -11.26 -12.60
N GLU A 165 -5.68 -11.14 -13.94
CA GLU A 165 -4.47 -10.99 -14.75
C GLU A 165 -3.75 -9.68 -14.45
N GLU A 166 -4.48 -8.57 -14.36
CA GLU A 166 -3.93 -7.27 -13.95
C GLU A 166 -3.43 -7.31 -12.50
N ALA A 167 -4.16 -8.00 -11.62
CA ALA A 167 -3.75 -8.16 -10.22
C ALA A 167 -2.46 -8.99 -10.06
N ALA A 168 -2.02 -9.75 -11.07
CA ALA A 168 -0.76 -10.48 -11.03
C ALA A 168 0.49 -9.57 -11.09
N ILE A 169 0.32 -8.26 -11.34
CA ILE A 169 1.44 -7.30 -11.24
C ILE A 169 2.08 -7.27 -9.85
N ALA A 170 1.30 -7.59 -8.79
CA ALA A 170 1.83 -7.66 -7.44
C ALA A 170 2.92 -8.74 -7.28
N ASP A 171 2.82 -9.86 -8.00
CA ASP A 171 3.86 -10.90 -7.97
C ASP A 171 5.18 -10.39 -8.55
N ASN A 172 5.11 -9.66 -9.65
CA ASN A 172 6.29 -9.09 -10.29
C ASN A 172 6.95 -8.04 -9.39
N LEU A 173 6.14 -7.20 -8.72
CA LEU A 173 6.67 -6.24 -7.77
C LEU A 173 7.28 -6.96 -6.55
N ALA A 174 6.61 -7.96 -5.97
CA ALA A 174 7.15 -8.71 -4.85
C ALA A 174 8.49 -9.39 -5.18
N GLN A 175 8.61 -9.99 -6.37
CA GLN A 175 9.88 -10.54 -6.86
C GLN A 175 10.95 -9.45 -6.96
N TYR A 176 10.62 -8.30 -7.56
CA TYR A 176 11.55 -7.17 -7.67
C TYR A 176 12.06 -6.72 -6.30
N LEU A 177 11.18 -6.57 -5.30
CA LEU A 177 11.59 -6.14 -3.95
C LEU A 177 12.54 -7.13 -3.28
N VAL A 178 12.38 -8.44 -3.53
CA VAL A 178 13.26 -9.48 -2.96
C VAL A 178 14.61 -9.52 -3.67
N ASP A 179 14.62 -9.29 -4.99
CA ASP A 179 15.84 -9.30 -5.79
C ASP A 179 16.69 -8.04 -5.59
N GLU A 180 16.04 -6.91 -5.33
CA GLU A 180 16.69 -5.64 -5.03
C GLU A 180 17.04 -5.51 -3.54
N GLY A 181 18.06 -4.69 -3.27
CA GLY A 181 18.54 -4.46 -1.91
C GLY A 181 18.22 -3.07 -1.40
N GLU A 182 18.43 -2.88 -0.10
CA GLU A 182 18.48 -1.55 0.49
C GLU A 182 19.61 -0.73 -0.17
N GLU A 183 19.34 0.54 -0.51
CA GLU A 183 20.39 1.43 -1.04
C GLU A 183 21.39 1.78 0.07
N GLU A 184 22.62 1.27 -0.04
CA GLU A 184 23.68 1.51 0.94
C GLU A 184 24.28 2.92 0.82
N GLY A 185 24.41 3.61 1.95
CA GLY A 185 25.28 4.78 2.09
C GLY A 185 24.67 6.15 1.77
N ASP A 186 23.46 6.20 1.23
CA ASP A 186 22.73 7.44 0.97
C ASP A 186 21.72 7.75 2.10
N GLU A 187 21.61 9.03 2.46
CA GLU A 187 20.60 9.51 3.40
C GLU A 187 19.21 9.31 2.79
N ALA A 188 18.29 8.69 3.55
CA ALA A 188 16.92 8.51 3.09
C ALA A 188 16.21 9.86 2.95
N ILE A 189 15.79 10.19 1.72
CA ILE A 189 15.05 11.41 1.41
C ILE A 189 13.60 11.03 1.17
N HIS A 190 12.70 11.60 1.97
CA HIS A 190 11.27 11.38 1.84
C HIS A 190 10.61 12.50 1.00
N VAL A 191 9.81 12.10 0.00
CA VAL A 191 9.00 12.95 -0.86
C VAL A 191 7.58 12.38 -0.90
N ALA A 192 6.63 13.03 -0.21
CA ALA A 192 5.29 12.50 0.02
C ALA A 192 4.51 12.21 -1.27
N GLU A 193 4.73 12.99 -2.34
CA GLU A 193 4.07 12.81 -3.63
C GLU A 193 4.67 11.68 -4.48
N GLY A 194 5.59 10.89 -3.92
CA GLY A 194 6.34 9.88 -4.64
C GLY A 194 7.72 10.37 -5.07
N GLY A 195 8.66 9.43 -5.14
CA GLY A 195 10.04 9.71 -5.56
C GLY A 195 11.03 9.90 -4.41
N SER A 196 10.69 9.41 -3.22
CA SER A 196 11.66 9.18 -2.14
C SER A 196 12.81 8.27 -2.61
N THR A 197 14.00 8.45 -2.06
CA THR A 197 15.24 7.75 -2.46
C THR A 197 16.10 7.44 -1.23
N GLY A 198 17.06 6.52 -1.33
CA GLY A 198 17.98 6.16 -0.25
C GLY A 198 17.35 5.26 0.81
N GLY A 199 18.19 4.47 1.50
CA GLY A 199 17.75 3.54 2.53
C GLY A 199 16.70 2.54 2.01
N LEU A 200 15.59 2.37 2.74
CA LEU A 200 14.52 1.43 2.35
C LEU A 200 13.83 1.79 1.03
N TRP A 201 13.92 3.03 0.56
CA TRP A 201 13.39 3.39 -0.75
C TRP A 201 14.17 2.74 -1.90
N GLY A 202 15.40 2.26 -1.64
CA GLY A 202 16.21 1.52 -2.60
C GLY A 202 15.60 0.20 -3.07
N PHE A 203 14.74 -0.41 -2.26
CA PHE A 203 13.97 -1.58 -2.69
C PHE A 203 12.92 -1.23 -3.76
N MET A 204 12.44 0.02 -3.79
CA MET A 204 11.32 0.40 -4.63
C MET A 204 11.79 0.63 -6.07
N PRO A 205 11.04 0.15 -7.08
CA PRO A 205 11.40 0.38 -8.47
C PRO A 205 11.42 1.88 -8.80
N PRO A 206 12.39 2.33 -9.63
CA PRO A 206 12.42 3.71 -10.09
C PRO A 206 11.22 4.00 -11.00
N ASN A 207 10.88 5.28 -11.13
CA ASN A 207 9.77 5.71 -11.98
C ASN A 207 9.97 5.26 -13.43
N GLY A 208 8.92 4.69 -14.01
CA GLY A 208 8.95 4.16 -15.39
C GLY A 208 9.63 2.80 -15.54
N HIS A 209 9.98 2.12 -14.43
CA HIS A 209 10.44 0.73 -14.49
C HIS A 209 9.33 -0.18 -15.04
N ASP A 210 9.70 -1.16 -15.86
CA ASP A 210 8.75 -2.04 -16.57
C ASP A 210 7.84 -2.83 -15.61
N VAL A 211 8.32 -3.14 -14.39
CA VAL A 211 7.54 -3.84 -13.35
C VAL A 211 6.27 -3.09 -12.95
N LEU A 212 6.23 -1.76 -13.14
CA LEU A 212 5.12 -0.91 -12.75
C LEU A 212 4.01 -0.86 -13.81
N GLY A 213 4.20 -1.45 -15.00
CA GLY A 213 3.14 -1.51 -16.02
C GLY A 213 2.63 -0.14 -16.47
N GLY A 214 3.45 0.92 -16.36
CA GLY A 214 3.06 2.29 -16.69
C GLY A 214 2.40 3.08 -15.55
N LEU A 215 2.28 2.49 -14.35
CA LEU A 215 1.83 3.21 -13.16
C LEU A 215 2.88 4.24 -12.72
N VAL A 216 2.40 5.33 -12.12
CA VAL A 216 3.22 6.41 -11.56
C VAL A 216 3.10 6.41 -10.04
N PRO A 217 4.14 6.80 -9.29
CA PRO A 217 4.01 6.92 -7.85
C PRO A 217 2.98 8.02 -7.52
N VAL A 218 2.14 7.77 -6.54
CA VAL A 218 1.10 8.69 -6.09
C VAL A 218 1.29 9.13 -4.65
N SER A 219 1.93 8.29 -3.83
CA SER A 219 2.20 8.56 -2.43
C SER A 219 3.41 7.77 -1.97
N ASP A 220 4.25 8.41 -1.18
CA ASP A 220 5.20 7.75 -0.29
C ASP A 220 4.79 8.06 1.15
N GLU A 221 4.94 7.09 2.05
CA GLU A 221 4.68 7.27 3.47
C GLU A 221 5.85 6.75 4.31
N LEU A 222 6.22 7.53 5.33
CA LEU A 222 7.13 7.08 6.38
C LEU A 222 6.29 6.52 7.54
N LEU A 223 6.24 5.20 7.64
CA LEU A 223 5.44 4.50 8.65
C LEU A 223 6.18 4.39 9.99
N TYR A 224 7.50 4.22 9.93
CA TYR A 224 8.39 4.21 11.09
C TYR A 224 9.76 4.78 10.70
N ALA A 225 10.16 5.87 11.35
CA ALA A 225 11.42 6.54 11.04
C ALA A 225 12.61 5.73 11.55
N ALA A 226 13.69 5.69 10.75
CA ALA A 226 14.97 5.15 11.21
C ALA A 226 15.48 5.93 12.45
N PRO A 227 16.11 5.25 13.43
CA PRO A 227 16.63 5.87 14.65
C PRO A 227 17.81 6.82 14.42
#